data_AF-A0A1D3JUV7-F1
#
_entry.id   AF-A0A1D3JUV7-F1
#
_cell.length_a   1.000
_cell.length_b   1.000
_cell.length_c   1.000
_cell.angle_alpha   90.00
_cell.angle_beta   90.00
_cell.angle_gamma   90.00
#
_symmetry.space_group_name_H-M   'P 1'
#
loop_
_entity.id
_entity.type
_entity.pdbx_description
1 polymer ?
#
loop_
_entity_poly.entity_id
_entity_poly.type
_entity_poly.pdbx_seq_one_letter_code
_entity_poly.pdbx_strand_id
1 'polypeptide(L)'
;MPYTPIPGWDGKPWKHPLYTRWSGMRARCNNPKHVAYHNYGGKGVTVCERWNDFGLFVADMGMPPTELHTLDRKESSGPYEPENCRWATPGEQSRNTCRNNVIRIGCISFTVRDWEIRNGVGRGTYQRRIDLGWNGTDAVTQPVQAGKSLSRRHLNHTLELPI
;
A
#
# COMPACT_ATOMS: atom_id res chain seq x y z
N MET A 1 -2.85 15.24 -27.35
CA MET A 1 -1.51 14.96 -27.92
C MET A 1 -1.47 13.50 -28.30
N PRO A 2 -1.12 13.12 -29.54
CA PRO A 2 -1.00 11.72 -29.91
C PRO A 2 0.17 11.08 -29.17
N TYR A 3 -0.11 9.96 -28.52
CA TYR A 3 0.83 9.14 -27.77
C TYR A 3 2.01 8.71 -28.65
N THR A 4 3.25 8.85 -28.15
CA THR A 4 4.43 8.31 -28.82
C THR A 4 4.37 6.78 -28.78
N PRO A 5 4.36 6.09 -29.93
CA PRO A 5 4.37 4.63 -29.96
C PRO A 5 5.61 4.10 -29.26
N ILE A 6 5.41 3.13 -28.37
CA ILE A 6 6.50 2.38 -27.74
C ILE A 6 7.31 1.73 -28.87
N PRO A 7 8.64 1.87 -28.92
CA PRO A 7 9.46 1.25 -29.97
C PRO A 7 9.19 -0.25 -30.08
N GLY A 8 8.72 -0.70 -31.24
CA GLY A 8 8.41 -2.11 -31.52
C GLY A 8 6.98 -2.58 -31.23
N TRP A 9 6.07 -1.68 -30.80
CA TRP A 9 4.66 -2.02 -30.61
C TRP A 9 3.84 -1.74 -31.88
N ASP A 10 3.23 -2.78 -32.46
CA ASP A 10 2.42 -2.71 -33.69
C ASP A 10 0.99 -2.16 -33.45
N GLY A 11 0.77 -1.46 -32.34
CA GLY A 11 -0.52 -0.92 -31.94
C GLY A 11 -1.55 -1.97 -31.48
N LYS A 12 -1.18 -3.26 -31.41
CA LYS A 12 -2.09 -4.33 -30.98
C LYS A 12 -1.96 -4.55 -29.47
N PRO A 13 -3.00 -4.27 -28.67
CA PRO A 13 -2.91 -4.40 -27.21
C PRO A 13 -2.50 -5.80 -26.77
N TRP A 14 -3.05 -6.87 -27.36
CA TRP A 14 -2.82 -8.26 -26.93
C TRP A 14 -1.39 -8.80 -27.06
N LYS A 15 -0.50 -8.09 -27.78
CA LYS A 15 0.94 -8.42 -27.84
C LYS A 15 1.76 -7.73 -26.74
N HIS A 16 1.19 -6.75 -26.06
CA HIS A 16 1.90 -5.97 -25.05
C HIS A 16 1.92 -6.73 -23.70
N PRO A 17 3.05 -6.79 -22.98
CA PRO A 17 3.17 -7.52 -21.70
C PRO A 17 2.21 -7.03 -20.60
N LEU A 18 1.72 -5.79 -20.72
CA LEU A 18 0.76 -5.21 -19.77
C LEU A 18 -0.70 -5.48 -20.11
N TYR A 19 -0.99 -6.07 -21.27
CA TYR A 19 -2.37 -6.29 -21.70
C TYR A 19 -3.15 -7.21 -20.77
N THR A 20 -2.52 -8.28 -20.31
CA THR A 20 -3.13 -9.22 -19.36
C THR A 20 -3.46 -8.52 -18.03
N ARG A 21 -2.59 -7.63 -17.57
CA ARG A 21 -2.77 -6.84 -16.34
C ARG A 21 -3.92 -5.84 -16.48
N TRP A 22 -3.98 -5.11 -17.60
CA TRP A 22 -5.06 -4.17 -17.92
C TRP A 22 -6.41 -4.86 -18.13
N SER A 23 -6.44 -5.93 -18.92
CA SER A 23 -7.65 -6.72 -19.18
C SER A 23 -8.18 -7.35 -17.88
N GLY A 24 -7.29 -7.89 -17.06
CA GLY A 24 -7.63 -8.44 -15.74
C GLY A 24 -8.21 -7.39 -14.79
N MET A 25 -7.62 -6.19 -14.73
CA MET A 25 -8.17 -5.05 -13.98
C MET A 25 -9.61 -4.75 -14.41
N ARG A 26 -9.86 -4.64 -15.71
CA ARG A 26 -11.21 -4.35 -16.25
C ARG A 26 -12.19 -5.48 -15.98
N ALA A 27 -11.76 -6.74 -16.11
CA ALA A 27 -12.60 -7.88 -15.81
C ALA A 27 -13.06 -7.89 -14.34
N ARG A 28 -12.18 -7.56 -13.40
CA ARG A 28 -12.54 -7.45 -11.97
C ARG A 28 -13.59 -6.36 -11.70
N CYS A 29 -13.54 -5.24 -12.42
CA CYS A 29 -14.43 -4.10 -12.16
C CYS A 29 -15.75 -4.19 -12.93
N ASN A 30 -15.73 -4.71 -14.16
CA ASN A 30 -16.86 -4.54 -15.10
C ASN A 30 -17.56 -5.85 -15.48
N ASN A 31 -17.01 -7.02 -15.12
CA ASN A 31 -17.61 -8.30 -15.47
C ASN A 31 -18.21 -8.98 -14.23
N PRO A 32 -19.55 -8.96 -14.04
CA PRO A 32 -20.22 -9.62 -12.91
C PRO A 32 -19.94 -11.12 -12.78
N LYS A 33 -19.56 -11.80 -13.87
CA LYS A 33 -19.22 -13.22 -13.86
C LYS A 33 -17.78 -13.50 -13.42
N HIS A 34 -16.95 -12.47 -13.28
CA HIS A 34 -15.57 -12.64 -12.85
C HIS A 34 -15.52 -13.02 -11.37
N VAL A 35 -14.67 -14.00 -11.02
CA VAL A 35 -14.62 -14.57 -9.65
C VAL A 35 -14.39 -13.51 -8.58
N ALA A 36 -13.59 -12.49 -8.88
CA ALA A 36 -13.26 -11.41 -7.97
C ALA A 36 -14.24 -10.22 -8.05
N TYR A 37 -15.25 -10.22 -8.93
CA TYR A 37 -16.12 -9.07 -9.15
C TYR A 37 -16.76 -8.54 -7.87
N HIS A 38 -17.25 -9.43 -7.02
CA HIS A 38 -17.87 -9.10 -5.73
C HIS A 38 -16.95 -8.29 -4.79
N ASN A 39 -15.63 -8.37 -4.95
CA ASN A 39 -14.65 -7.61 -4.16
C ASN A 39 -14.24 -6.27 -4.79
N TYR A 40 -14.57 -6.07 -6.07
CA TYR A 40 -14.18 -4.90 -6.84
C TYR A 40 -15.44 -4.23 -7.39
N GLY A 41 -15.89 -4.60 -8.59
CA GLY A 41 -17.07 -4.00 -9.23
C GLY A 41 -18.33 -4.05 -8.36
N GLY A 42 -18.55 -5.16 -7.66
CA GLY A 42 -19.66 -5.31 -6.72
C GLY A 42 -19.59 -4.40 -5.48
N LYS A 43 -18.42 -3.81 -5.17
CA LYS A 43 -18.22 -2.80 -4.12
C LYS A 43 -18.14 -1.37 -4.67
N GLY A 44 -18.39 -1.17 -5.97
CA GLY A 44 -18.29 0.14 -6.62
C GLY A 44 -16.86 0.55 -7.01
N VAL A 45 -15.89 -0.37 -7.02
CA VAL A 45 -14.56 -0.08 -7.58
C VAL A 45 -14.67 0.02 -9.09
N THR A 46 -14.26 1.16 -9.64
CA THR A 46 -14.30 1.47 -11.06
C THR A 46 -12.90 1.65 -11.66
N VAL A 47 -12.85 1.75 -12.99
CA VAL A 47 -11.65 2.15 -13.75
C VAL A 47 -11.94 3.52 -14.35
N CYS A 48 -10.99 4.45 -14.26
CA CYS A 48 -11.16 5.78 -14.84
C CYS A 48 -11.36 5.69 -16.37
N GLU A 49 -12.13 6.63 -16.92
CA GLU A 49 -12.48 6.62 -18.36
C GLU A 49 -11.25 6.67 -19.26
N ARG A 50 -10.20 7.38 -18.81
CA ARG A 50 -8.91 7.46 -19.50
C ARG A 50 -8.29 6.10 -19.78
N TRP A 51 -8.42 5.16 -18.85
CA TRP A 51 -7.89 3.80 -18.99
C TRP A 51 -8.82 2.85 -19.74
N ASN A 52 -9.88 3.37 -20.36
CA ASN A 52 -10.58 2.64 -21.42
C ASN A 52 -9.69 2.45 -22.66
N ASP A 53 -8.73 3.36 -22.87
CA ASP A 53 -7.68 3.24 -23.86
C ASP A 53 -6.45 2.56 -23.25
N PHE A 54 -5.99 1.49 -23.89
CA PHE A 54 -4.83 0.73 -23.42
C PHE A 54 -3.52 1.53 -23.52
N GLY A 55 -3.34 2.32 -24.58
CA GLY A 55 -2.15 3.15 -24.77
C GLY A 55 -2.02 4.20 -23.69
N LEU A 56 -3.13 4.82 -23.28
CA LEU A 56 -3.15 5.77 -22.16
C LEU A 56 -2.81 5.10 -20.82
N PHE A 57 -3.32 3.88 -20.58
CA PHE A 57 -2.91 3.10 -19.41
C PHE A 57 -1.39 2.85 -19.39
N VAL A 58 -0.79 2.46 -20.52
CA VAL A 58 0.66 2.24 -20.60
C VAL A 58 1.44 3.54 -20.48
N ALA A 59 0.93 4.65 -21.03
CA ALA A 59 1.52 5.98 -20.89
C ALA A 59 1.61 6.41 -19.42
N ASP A 60 0.53 6.18 -18.67
CA ASP A 60 0.43 6.63 -17.28
C ASP A 60 1.21 5.72 -16.33
N MET A 61 1.14 4.40 -16.53
CA MET A 61 1.76 3.43 -15.62
C MET A 61 3.22 3.11 -15.95
N GLY A 62 3.62 3.25 -17.23
CA GLY A 62 4.89 2.75 -17.72
C GLY A 62 5.07 1.25 -17.56
N MET A 63 6.28 0.77 -17.82
CA MET A 63 6.65 -0.63 -17.59
C MET A 63 6.87 -0.90 -16.10
N PRO A 64 6.42 -2.06 -15.59
CA PRO A 64 6.73 -2.46 -14.23
C PRO A 64 8.24 -2.64 -14.05
N PRO A 65 8.80 -2.35 -12.87
CA PRO A 65 10.23 -2.53 -12.62
C PRO A 65 10.69 -3.99 -12.80
N THR A 66 9.82 -4.95 -12.48
CA THR A 66 10.06 -6.38 -12.70
C THR A 66 8.76 -7.10 -13.06
N GLU A 67 8.85 -8.27 -13.68
CA GLU A 67 7.66 -9.09 -14.01
C GLU A 67 6.85 -9.53 -12.79
N LEU A 68 7.46 -9.56 -11.61
CA LEU A 68 6.79 -9.89 -10.35
C LEU A 68 5.84 -8.78 -9.88
N HIS A 69 6.00 -7.56 -10.39
CA HIS A 69 5.11 -6.47 -10.04
C HIS A 69 3.75 -6.65 -10.71
N THR A 70 2.72 -6.35 -9.92
CA THR A 70 1.34 -6.34 -10.37
C THR A 70 0.71 -5.01 -10.02
N LEU A 71 -0.42 -4.72 -10.67
CA LEU A 71 -1.13 -3.46 -10.50
C LEU A 71 -1.83 -3.44 -9.13
N ASP A 72 -1.40 -2.53 -8.27
CA ASP A 72 -1.94 -2.29 -6.93
C ASP A 72 -2.65 -0.94 -6.84
N ARG A 73 -3.62 -0.83 -5.93
CA ARG A 73 -4.27 0.43 -5.58
C ARG A 73 -3.77 0.87 -4.20
N LYS A 74 -3.28 2.11 -4.09
CA LYS A 74 -2.79 2.70 -2.84
C LYS A 74 -3.93 2.77 -1.82
N GLU A 75 -5.07 3.30 -2.26
CA GLU A 75 -6.33 3.29 -1.52
C GLU A 75 -7.24 2.18 -2.05
N SER A 76 -7.45 1.16 -1.23
CA SER A 76 -8.17 -0.07 -1.60
C SER A 76 -9.65 0.14 -1.95
N SER A 77 -10.26 1.24 -1.51
CA SER A 77 -11.63 1.63 -1.84
C SER A 77 -11.72 2.54 -3.07
N GLY A 78 -10.62 3.17 -3.50
CA GLY A 78 -10.60 4.12 -4.61
C GLY A 78 -10.62 3.46 -6.00
N PRO A 79 -10.82 4.24 -7.07
CA PRO A 79 -10.83 3.74 -8.45
C PRO A 79 -9.44 3.29 -8.91
N TYR A 80 -9.39 2.59 -10.04
CA TYR A 80 -8.16 2.41 -10.81
C TYR A 80 -7.90 3.65 -11.66
N GLU A 81 -6.88 4.42 -11.29
CA GLU A 81 -6.45 5.65 -11.96
C GLU A 81 -4.96 5.91 -11.70
N PRO A 82 -4.29 6.75 -12.50
CA PRO A 82 -2.84 7.01 -12.37
C PRO A 82 -2.41 7.42 -10.95
N GLU A 83 -3.24 8.21 -10.28
CA GLU A 83 -2.97 8.77 -8.96
C GLU A 83 -3.09 7.71 -7.87
N ASN A 84 -4.07 6.81 -8.00
CA ASN A 84 -4.34 5.76 -7.01
C ASN A 84 -3.60 4.44 -7.31
N CYS A 85 -2.98 4.28 -8.47
CA CYS A 85 -2.31 3.05 -8.83
C CYS A 85 -0.79 3.11 -8.70
N ARG A 86 -0.20 1.93 -8.53
CA ARG A 86 1.26 1.73 -8.56
C ARG A 86 1.60 0.29 -8.94
N TRP A 87 2.85 0.09 -9.33
CA TRP A 87 3.45 -1.24 -9.38
C TRP A 87 3.81 -1.67 -7.96
N ALA A 88 3.37 -2.86 -7.56
CA ALA A 88 3.75 -3.46 -6.29
C ALA A 88 3.95 -4.97 -6.43
N THR A 89 4.90 -5.49 -5.67
CA THR A 89 5.13 -6.92 -5.48
C THR A 89 4.10 -7.52 -4.52
N PRO A 90 3.89 -8.85 -4.54
CA PRO A 90 3.02 -9.52 -3.56
C PRO A 90 3.43 -9.23 -2.10
N GLY A 91 4.73 -9.08 -1.83
CA GLY A 91 5.23 -8.71 -0.49
C GLY A 91 4.87 -7.29 -0.07
N GLU A 92 4.79 -6.35 -1.01
CA GLU A 92 4.30 -4.98 -0.77
C GLU A 92 2.79 -4.93 -0.64
N GLN A 93 2.06 -5.69 -1.47
CA GLN A 93 0.59 -5.78 -1.39
C GLN A 93 0.14 -6.44 -0.08
N SER A 94 0.82 -7.50 0.37
CA SER A 94 0.53 -8.16 1.64
C SER A 94 0.73 -7.21 2.83
N ARG A 95 1.78 -6.36 2.79
CA ARG A 95 2.01 -5.31 3.80
C ARG A 95 0.88 -4.26 3.85
N ASN A 96 0.18 -4.04 2.75
CA ASN A 96 -0.99 -3.15 2.66
C ASN A 96 -2.32 -3.80 3.08
N THR A 97 -2.38 -5.12 3.30
CA THR A 97 -3.61 -5.77 3.75
C THR A 97 -3.82 -5.63 5.26
N CYS A 98 -5.06 -5.38 5.67
CA CYS A 98 -5.52 -5.15 7.06
C CYS A 98 -5.30 -6.34 8.02
N ARG A 99 -4.63 -7.41 7.57
CA ARG A 99 -4.24 -8.57 8.39
C ARG A 99 -2.97 -8.35 9.21
N ASN A 100 -2.15 -7.36 8.86
CA ASN A 100 -1.02 -6.98 9.69
C ASN A 100 -1.52 -6.06 10.82
N ASN A 101 -1.11 -6.34 12.06
CA ASN A 101 -1.24 -5.42 13.19
C ASN A 101 -0.35 -4.19 12.92
N VAL A 102 -0.81 -3.30 12.04
CA VAL A 102 -0.14 -2.05 11.66
C VAL A 102 -0.44 -1.02 12.72
N ILE A 103 0.58 -0.63 13.48
CA ILE A 103 0.50 0.46 14.45
C ILE A 103 0.82 1.74 13.70
N ARG A 104 -0.18 2.59 13.51
CA ARG A 104 -0.02 3.89 12.82
C ARG A 104 0.56 4.90 13.81
N ILE A 105 1.73 5.44 13.49
CA ILE A 105 2.32 6.59 14.17
C ILE A 105 2.57 7.64 13.09
N GLY A 106 1.70 8.66 13.03
CA GLY A 106 1.76 9.70 11.99
C GLY A 106 1.59 9.16 10.56
N CYS A 107 2.41 9.65 9.63
CA CYS A 107 2.32 9.36 8.19
C CYS A 107 3.08 8.09 7.75
N ILE A 108 3.59 7.29 8.69
CA ILE A 108 4.51 6.19 8.38
C ILE A 108 3.94 4.87 8.94
N SER A 109 3.87 3.85 8.08
CA SER A 109 3.43 2.50 8.42
C SER A 109 4.59 1.54 8.23
N PHE A 110 5.00 0.86 9.31
CA PHE A 110 6.03 -0.16 9.31
C PHE A 110 5.50 -1.43 9.98
N THR A 111 6.01 -2.59 9.54
CA THR A 111 5.73 -3.85 10.23
C THR A 111 6.50 -3.90 11.57
N VAL A 112 6.07 -4.76 12.50
CA VAL A 112 6.77 -4.98 13.77
C VAL A 112 8.24 -5.37 13.55
N ARG A 113 8.53 -6.14 12.49
CA ARG A 113 9.91 -6.51 12.11
C ARG A 113 10.71 -5.33 11.57
N ASP A 114 10.07 -4.45 10.80
CA ASP A 114 10.72 -3.23 10.33
C ASP A 114 11.10 -2.32 11.51
N TRP A 115 10.29 -2.29 12.58
CA TRP A 115 10.62 -1.57 13.82
C TRP A 115 11.72 -2.25 14.64
N GLU A 116 11.77 -3.58 14.67
CA GLU A 116 12.88 -4.34 15.27
C GLU A 116 14.21 -4.00 14.59
N ILE A 117 14.23 -3.96 13.26
CA ILE A 117 15.43 -3.63 12.48
C ILE A 117 15.81 -2.16 12.63
N ARG A 118 14.83 -1.25 12.62
CA ARG A 118 15.08 0.20 12.58
C ARG A 118 15.44 0.79 13.94
N ASN A 119 14.79 0.35 15.01
CA ASN A 119 14.90 0.94 16.34
C ASN A 119 15.40 -0.04 17.41
N GLY A 120 15.62 -1.32 17.06
CA GLY A 120 16.07 -2.34 18.03
C GLY A 120 15.01 -2.69 19.08
N VAL A 121 13.73 -2.39 18.83
CA VAL A 121 12.63 -2.65 19.78
C VAL A 121 11.91 -3.94 19.40
N GLY A 122 12.13 -4.99 20.18
CA GLY A 122 11.47 -6.29 20.03
C GLY A 122 9.95 -6.24 20.19
N ARG A 123 9.21 -7.11 19.49
CA ARG A 123 7.74 -7.29 19.62
C ARG A 123 7.26 -7.35 21.06
N GLY A 124 7.93 -8.14 21.90
CA GLY A 124 7.56 -8.31 23.31
C GLY A 124 7.72 -7.03 24.13
N THR A 125 8.72 -6.20 23.81
CA THR A 125 8.93 -4.90 24.44
C THR A 125 7.86 -3.91 24.02
N TYR A 126 7.52 -3.86 22.73
CA TYR A 126 6.43 -3.01 22.24
C TYR A 126 5.11 -3.34 22.96
N GLN A 127 4.70 -4.62 22.98
CA GLN A 127 3.46 -5.04 23.63
C GLN A 127 3.45 -4.66 25.11
N ARG A 128 4.56 -4.92 25.81
CA ARG A 128 4.68 -4.57 27.23
C ARG A 128 4.62 -3.06 27.48
N ARG A 129 5.10 -2.22 26.57
CA ARG A 129 5.00 -0.76 26.67
C ARG A 129 3.55 -0.28 26.49
N ILE A 130 2.80 -0.88 25.56
CA ILE A 130 1.36 -0.62 25.41
C ILE A 130 0.59 -1.04 26.67
N ASP A 131 0.87 -2.23 27.21
CA ASP A 131 0.25 -2.73 28.45
C ASP A 131 0.58 -1.84 29.67
N LEU A 132 1.71 -1.11 29.61
CA LEU A 132 2.15 -0.12 30.60
C LEU A 132 1.64 1.31 30.33
N GLY A 133 0.76 1.50 29.34
CA GLY A 133 0.12 2.78 29.03
C GLY A 133 0.98 3.74 28.22
N TRP A 134 2.02 3.26 27.53
CA TRP A 134 2.83 4.09 26.64
C TRP A 134 2.02 4.43 25.38
N ASN A 135 2.16 5.66 24.87
CA ASN A 135 1.60 5.99 23.56
C ASN A 135 2.36 5.22 22.46
N GLY A 136 1.68 4.94 21.34
CA GLY A 136 2.23 4.12 20.26
C GLY A 136 3.58 4.65 19.73
N THR A 137 3.71 5.97 19.64
CA THR A 137 4.95 6.65 19.21
C THR A 137 6.12 6.31 20.11
N ASP A 138 6.00 6.58 21.41
CA ASP A 138 7.03 6.32 22.41
C ASP A 138 7.34 4.83 22.55
N ALA A 139 6.31 3.99 22.41
CA ALA A 139 6.45 2.54 22.52
C ALA A 139 7.43 1.99 21.47
N VAL A 140 7.54 2.67 20.33
CA VAL A 140 8.29 2.24 19.16
C VAL A 140 9.60 3.00 18.97
N THR A 141 9.66 4.29 19.32
CA THR A 141 10.84 5.14 19.07
C THR A 141 11.87 5.11 20.18
N GLN A 142 11.50 4.80 21.43
CA GLN A 142 12.46 4.84 22.54
C GLN A 142 13.35 3.59 22.59
N PRO A 143 14.68 3.73 22.65
CA PRO A 143 15.59 2.60 22.74
C PRO A 143 15.43 1.86 24.07
N VAL A 144 15.66 0.55 24.06
CA VAL A 144 15.62 -0.28 25.28
C VAL A 144 16.92 -0.07 26.06
N GLN A 145 16.85 0.54 27.24
CA GLN A 145 18.01 0.68 28.14
C GLN A 145 18.27 -0.66 28.84
N ALA A 146 19.41 -1.29 28.55
CA ALA A 146 19.82 -2.52 29.21
C ALA A 146 19.91 -2.33 30.73
N GLY A 147 19.34 -3.26 31.51
CA GLY A 147 19.42 -3.28 32.97
C GLY A 147 18.39 -2.41 33.72
N LYS A 148 17.45 -1.74 33.03
CA LYS A 148 16.36 -0.99 33.69
C LYS A 148 14.98 -1.60 33.41
N SER A 149 14.18 -1.75 34.46
CA SER A 149 12.77 -2.15 34.35
C SER A 149 11.94 -1.05 33.67
N LEU A 150 11.05 -1.44 32.76
CA LEU A 150 10.08 -0.53 32.15
C LEU A 150 9.13 0.01 33.23
N SER A 151 8.99 1.33 33.33
CA SER A 151 8.07 1.99 34.27
C SER A 151 6.74 2.34 33.61
N ARG A 152 5.66 2.35 34.41
CA ARG A 152 4.32 2.81 34.02
C ARG A 152 4.36 4.34 33.91
N ARG A 153 3.95 4.92 32.77
CA ARG A 153 3.89 6.39 32.60
C ARG A 153 2.48 6.89 32.89
N HIS A 154 2.31 7.74 33.91
CA HIS A 154 1.14 8.61 34.02
C HIS A 154 1.40 9.84 33.14
N LEU A 155 0.51 10.12 32.19
CA LEU A 155 0.63 11.29 31.30
C LEU A 155 0.22 12.56 32.06
N ASN A 156 1.17 13.46 32.32
CA ASN A 156 0.85 14.87 32.51
C ASN A 156 0.72 15.51 31.13
N HIS A 157 -0.52 15.83 30.75
CA HIS A 157 -0.84 16.46 29.48
C HIS A 157 -0.65 17.97 29.58
N THR A 158 0.49 18.50 29.11
CA THR A 158 0.56 19.89 28.65
C THR A 158 1.50 19.96 27.45
N LEU A 159 0.92 20.00 26.25
CA LEU A 159 1.63 20.44 25.05
C LEU A 159 1.09 21.83 24.72
N GLU A 160 1.86 22.85 25.09
CA GLU A 160 1.74 24.18 24.47
C GLU A 160 2.19 24.06 23.01
N LEU A 161 1.33 24.51 22.09
CA LEU A 161 1.68 24.67 20.68
C LEU A 161 2.26 26.07 20.51
N PRO A 162 3.44 26.24 19.88
CA PRO A 162 3.92 27.56 19.51
C PRO A 162 3.08 28.12 18.34
N ILE A 163 2.82 29.42 18.44
CA ILE A 163 1.99 30.25 17.56
C ILE A 163 2.70 30.50 16.23
#